data_AF-A0A150XWG6-F1
#
_entry.id   AF-A0A150XWG6-F1
#
_cell.length_a   1.000
_cell.length_b   1.000
_cell.length_c   1.000
_cell.angle_alpha   90.00
_cell.angle_beta   90.00
_cell.angle_gamma   90.00
#
_symmetry.space_group_name_H-M   'P 1'
#
loop_
_entity.id
_entity.type
_entity.pdbx_description
1 polymer ?
#
loop_
_entity_poly.entity_id
_entity_poly.type
_entity_poly.pdbx_seq_one_letter_code
_entity_poly.pdbx_strand_id
1 'polypeptide(L)'
;MSIQVKFAVYGALRDGNENQDQTADVTERLQQLIDESGGIVTINNNSFGDPCPGFGKHFGALLLNDGTPVAYACGEGQTVDFLHWIAPQA
;
A
#
# COMPACT_ATOMS: atom_id res chain seq x y z
N MET A 1 13.11 -8.90 12.88
CA MET A 1 11.94 -8.18 12.36
C MET A 1 11.37 -9.01 11.22
N SER A 2 10.16 -9.55 11.41
CA SER A 2 9.40 -10.29 10.43
C SER A 2 8.22 -9.42 10.01
N ILE A 3 8.19 -9.02 8.75
CA ILE A 3 7.07 -8.31 8.14
C ILE A 3 6.27 -9.30 7.31
N GLN A 4 4.96 -9.35 7.56
CA GLN A 4 4.02 -10.13 6.76
C GLN A 4 2.90 -9.24 6.27
N VAL A 5 2.76 -9.08 4.96
CA VAL A 5 1.60 -8.41 4.38
C VAL A 5 0.38 -9.32 4.51
N LYS A 6 -0.70 -8.84 5.13
CA LYS A 6 -1.98 -9.56 5.24
C LYS A 6 -2.99 -9.11 4.21
N PHE A 7 -2.94 -7.83 3.86
CA PHE A 7 -3.79 -7.24 2.85
C PHE A 7 -3.11 -5.97 2.34
N ALA A 8 -3.17 -5.72 1.04
CA ALA A 8 -2.84 -4.43 0.47
C ALA A 8 -3.67 -4.17 -0.79
N VAL A 9 -4.12 -2.92 -0.94
CA VAL A 9 -4.90 -2.46 -2.08
C VAL A 9 -4.30 -1.18 -2.63
N TYR A 10 -4.32 -1.06 -3.95
CA TYR A 10 -3.92 0.15 -4.66
C TYR A 10 -4.96 0.48 -5.73
N GLY A 11 -5.39 1.74 -5.80
CA GLY A 11 -6.36 2.15 -6.81
C GLY A 11 -7.13 3.39 -6.42
N ALA A 12 -8.21 3.63 -7.16
CA ALA A 12 -9.03 4.81 -6.94
C ALA A 12 -10.51 4.48 -7.15
N LEU A 13 -11.34 5.28 -6.49
CA LEU A 13 -12.72 5.42 -6.87
C LEU A 13 -12.82 6.47 -7.98
N ARG A 14 -13.04 6.04 -9.22
CA ARG A 14 -13.05 6.95 -10.37
C ARG A 14 -14.12 8.02 -10.17
N ASP A 15 -13.72 9.30 -10.19
CA ASP A 15 -14.60 10.46 -9.97
C ASP A 15 -15.41 10.40 -8.65
N GLY A 16 -14.97 9.59 -7.67
CA GLY A 16 -15.72 9.35 -6.44
C GLY A 16 -17.01 8.53 -6.62
N ASN A 17 -17.20 7.88 -7.77
CA ASN A 17 -18.37 7.05 -8.06
C ASN A 17 -18.18 5.61 -7.57
N GLU A 18 -19.00 5.19 -6.61
CA GLU A 18 -18.99 3.86 -5.99
C GLU A 18 -19.10 2.69 -6.99
N ASN A 19 -19.68 2.93 -8.18
CA ASN A 19 -19.85 1.92 -9.22
C ASN A 19 -18.66 1.84 -10.20
N GLN A 20 -17.63 2.66 -9.99
CA GLN A 20 -16.44 2.74 -10.83
C GLN A 20 -15.16 2.56 -10.00
N ASP A 21 -15.21 1.71 -8.98
CA ASP A 21 -14.04 1.26 -8.25
C ASP A 21 -13.06 0.56 -9.21
N GLN A 22 -11.84 1.08 -9.24
CA GLN A 22 -10.74 0.55 -10.02
C GLN A 22 -9.54 0.37 -9.09
N THR A 23 -9.54 -0.77 -8.41
CA THR A 23 -8.51 -1.18 -7.46
C THR A 23 -7.89 -2.52 -7.84
N ALA A 24 -6.64 -2.70 -7.44
CA ALA A 24 -5.92 -3.96 -7.53
C ALA A 24 -5.54 -4.43 -6.13
N ASP A 25 -5.69 -5.73 -5.89
CA ASP A 25 -5.02 -6.40 -4.78
C ASP A 25 -3.52 -6.44 -5.09
N VAL A 26 -2.73 -5.81 -4.21
CA VAL A 26 -1.27 -5.72 -4.33
C VAL A 26 -0.56 -6.42 -3.18
N THR A 27 -1.26 -7.29 -2.45
CA THR A 27 -0.76 -7.98 -1.25
C THR A 27 0.55 -8.72 -1.53
N GLU A 28 0.56 -9.60 -2.52
CA GLU A 28 1.76 -10.39 -2.86
C GLU A 28 2.89 -9.50 -3.39
N ARG A 29 2.54 -8.53 -4.23
CA ARG A 29 3.53 -7.62 -4.82
C ARG A 29 4.18 -6.72 -3.77
N LEU A 30 3.40 -6.25 -2.79
CA LEU A 30 3.93 -5.45 -1.69
C LEU A 30 4.91 -6.26 -0.85
N GLN A 31 4.60 -7.54 -0.56
CA GLN A 31 5.54 -8.39 0.19
C GLN A 31 6.88 -8.52 -0.54
N GLN A 32 6.84 -8.79 -1.85
CA GLN A 32 8.05 -8.86 -2.67
C GLN A 32 8.85 -7.56 -2.62
N LEU A 33 8.18 -6.41 -2.78
CA LEU A 33 8.84 -5.09 -2.75
C LEU A 33 9.48 -4.80 -1.39
N ILE A 34 8.84 -5.18 -0.29
CA ILE A 34 9.41 -5.04 1.06
C ILE A 34 10.67 -5.90 1.19
N ASP A 35 10.63 -7.14 0.71
CA ASP A 35 11.76 -8.07 0.75
C ASP A 35 12.93 -7.60 -0.15
N GLU A 36 12.63 -7.02 -1.32
CA GLU A 36 13.60 -6.50 -2.29
C GLU A 36 14.26 -5.18 -1.85
N SER A 37 13.48 -4.26 -1.26
CA SER A 37 13.91 -2.89 -0.94
C SER A 37 14.45 -2.71 0.47
N GLY A 38 14.39 -3.76 1.30
CA GLY A 38 14.67 -3.63 2.73
C GLY A 38 13.60 -2.81 3.47
N GLY A 39 12.34 -2.88 3.02
CA GLY A 39 11.19 -2.29 3.70
C GLY A 39 10.85 -0.85 3.37
N ILE A 40 11.57 -0.19 2.46
CA ILE A 40 11.26 1.19 2.03
C ILE A 40 10.70 1.15 0.60
N VAL A 41 9.40 1.38 0.46
CA VAL A 41 8.71 1.24 -0.83
C VAL A 41 8.02 2.54 -1.22
N THR A 42 8.27 2.99 -2.45
CA THR A 42 7.50 4.07 -3.08
C THR A 42 6.24 3.50 -3.71
N ILE A 43 5.09 4.02 -3.32
CA ILE A 43 3.78 3.56 -3.78
C ILE A 43 3.42 4.29 -5.07
N ASN A 44 3.53 3.62 -6.22
CA ASN A 44 3.22 4.18 -7.54
C ASN A 44 2.96 3.09 -8.59
N ASN A 45 2.72 3.50 -9.84
CA ASN A 45 2.40 2.61 -10.95
C ASN A 45 3.57 1.72 -11.39
N ASN A 46 4.82 2.10 -11.09
CA ASN A 46 5.97 1.24 -11.35
C ASN A 46 6.05 0.10 -10.33
N SER A 47 5.56 0.32 -9.10
CA SER A 47 5.53 -0.69 -8.04
C SER A 47 4.41 -1.71 -8.25
N PHE A 48 3.22 -1.25 -8.66
CA PHE A 48 1.99 -2.05 -8.62
C PHE A 48 1.24 -2.18 -9.96
N GLY A 49 1.67 -1.47 -11.01
CA GLY A 49 0.85 -1.24 -12.19
C GLY A 49 -0.17 -0.12 -11.97
N ASP A 50 -0.91 0.24 -13.03
CA ASP A 50 -1.90 1.32 -12.99
C ASP A 50 -3.34 0.76 -13.14
N PRO A 51 -4.04 0.50 -12.03
CA PRO A 51 -5.41 0.00 -12.06
C PRO A 51 -6.43 1.06 -12.50
N CYS A 52 -6.11 2.36 -12.37
CA CYS A 52 -7.02 3.46 -12.69
C CYS A 52 -6.28 4.60 -13.43
N PRO A 53 -5.99 4.43 -14.74
CA PRO A 53 -5.23 5.40 -15.50
C PRO A 53 -5.90 6.76 -15.60
N GLY A 54 -5.12 7.82 -15.37
CA GLY A 54 -5.59 9.21 -15.42
C GLY A 54 -6.21 9.71 -14.10
N PHE A 55 -6.27 8.89 -13.06
CA PHE A 55 -6.80 9.25 -11.75
C PHE A 55 -5.77 9.04 -10.65
N GLY A 56 -5.80 9.92 -9.64
CA GLY A 56 -4.93 9.83 -8.47
C GLY A 56 -5.33 8.66 -7.58
N LYS A 57 -4.41 7.73 -7.38
CA LYS A 57 -4.67 6.51 -6.61
C LYS A 57 -4.26 6.66 -5.16
N HIS A 58 -4.82 5.78 -4.35
CA HIS A 58 -4.56 5.64 -2.94
C HIS A 58 -4.14 4.21 -2.66
N PHE A 59 -3.44 4.06 -1.54
CA PHE A 59 -2.96 2.80 -1.05
C PHE A 59 -3.40 2.59 0.38
N GLY A 60 -3.76 1.35 0.69
CA GLY A 60 -4.01 0.90 2.05
C GLY A 60 -3.44 -0.49 2.23
N ALA A 61 -2.80 -0.75 3.37
CA ALA A 61 -2.28 -2.06 3.71
C ALA A 61 -2.41 -2.37 5.20
N LEU A 62 -2.60 -3.66 5.49
CA LEU A 62 -2.52 -4.24 6.82
C LEU A 62 -1.40 -5.27 6.83
N LEU A 63 -0.45 -5.09 7.73
CA LEU A 63 0.71 -5.95 7.90
C LEU A 63 0.77 -6.48 9.34
N LEU A 64 1.51 -7.57 9.55
CA LEU A 64 2.03 -7.95 10.85
C LEU A 64 3.51 -7.57 10.92
N ASN A 65 3.87 -6.69 11.83
CA ASN A 65 5.26 -6.41 12.19
C ASN A 65 5.59 -7.13 13.51
N ASP A 66 6.42 -8.18 13.43
CA ASP A 66 6.71 -9.08 14.55
C ASP A 66 5.43 -9.58 15.26
N GLY A 67 4.39 -9.87 14.46
CA GLY A 67 3.09 -10.37 14.93
C GLY A 67 2.09 -9.27 15.36
N THR A 68 2.50 -8.01 15.43
CA THR A 68 1.61 -6.90 15.76
C THR A 68 0.95 -6.34 14.50
N PRO A 69 -0.39 -6.23 14.44
CA PRO A 69 -1.07 -5.65 13.30
C PRO A 69 -0.80 -4.15 13.19
N VAL A 70 -0.38 -3.71 12.01
CA VAL A 70 -0.08 -2.31 11.70
C VAL A 70 -0.73 -1.95 10.36
N ALA A 71 -1.41 -0.82 10.32
CA ALA A 71 -2.06 -0.31 9.12
C ALA A 71 -1.29 0.88 8.54
N TYR A 72 -1.12 0.88 7.22
CA TYR A 72 -0.51 1.97 6.47
C TYR A 72 -1.47 2.47 5.40
N ALA A 73 -1.49 3.78 5.18
CA ALA A 73 -2.24 4.40 4.10
C ALA A 73 -1.46 5.61 3.57
N CYS A 74 -1.51 5.80 2.25
CA CYS A 74 -0.91 6.97 1.60
C CYS A 74 -1.52 7.20 0.22
N GLY A 75 -1.25 8.36 -0.35
CA GLY A 75 -1.52 8.67 -1.75
C GLY A 75 -0.43 8.12 -2.68
N GLU A 76 -0.77 8.04 -3.97
CA GLU A 76 0.18 7.75 -5.06
C GLU A 76 1.39 8.70 -5.04
N GLY A 77 2.57 8.15 -5.26
CA GLY A 77 3.85 8.85 -5.25
C GLY A 77 4.51 8.97 -3.87
N GLN A 78 3.84 8.60 -2.79
CA GLN A 78 4.43 8.65 -1.44
C GLN A 78 5.28 7.42 -1.14
N THR A 79 6.29 7.58 -0.29
CA THR A 79 7.17 6.51 0.17
C THR A 79 6.82 6.11 1.59
N VAL A 80 6.73 4.81 1.84
CA VAL A 80 6.44 4.23 3.16
C VAL A 80 7.64 3.42 3.62
N ASP A 81 8.05 3.64 4.86
CA ASP A 81 8.99 2.78 5.59
C ASP A 81 8.18 1.80 6.45
N PHE A 82 8.18 0.52 6.06
CA PHE A 82 7.44 -0.55 6.73
C PHE A 82 8.18 -1.11 7.95
N LEU A 83 9.45 -0.75 8.16
CA LEU A 83 10.23 -1.12 9.34
C LEU A 83 10.01 -0.14 10.50
N HIS A 84 9.65 1.12 10.19
CA HIS A 84 9.44 2.16 11.17
C HIS A 84 7.97 2.54 11.31
N TRP A 85 7.27 1.89 12.24
CA TRP A 85 5.92 2.29 12.63
C TRP A 85 5.92 3.31 13.77
N ILE A 86 5.16 4.39 13.60
CA ILE A 86 4.88 5.38 14.65
C ILE A 86 3.37 5.37 14.91
N ALA A 87 2.98 5.13 16.16
CA ALA A 87 1.57 5.17 16.55
C ALA A 87 0.98 6.58 16.31
N PRO A 88 -0.27 6.69 15.81
CA PRO A 88 -0.94 7.98 15.65
C PRO A 88 -0.97 8.75 16.97
N GLN A 89 -0.66 10.04 16.92
CA GLN A 89 -0.91 10.93 18.06
C GLN A 89 -2.39 11.33 18.05
N ALA A 90 -3.03 11.23 19.21
CA ALA A 90 -4.44 11.58 19.41
C ALA A 90 -4.68 13.10 19.37
#